data_AF-A0A0H5DNF0-F1
#
_entry.id   AF-A0A0H5DNF0-F1
#
_cell.length_a   1.000
_cell.length_b   1.000
_cell.length_c   1.000
_cell.angle_alpha   90.00
_cell.angle_beta   90.00
_cell.angle_gamma   90.00
#
_symmetry.space_group_name_H-M   'P 1'
#
loop_
_entity.id
_entity.type
_entity.pdbx_description
1 polymer ?
#
loop_
_entity_poly.entity_id
_entity_poly.type
_entity_poly.pdbx_seq_one_letter_code
_entity_poly.pdbx_strand_id
1 'polypeptide(L)'
;MSPFSVSRHPVSTSVAALSPPPLTELPKELLTLIFFQVICNSQSLMLTCTTFHQIFKENTALKNLTSFYKKLNSCYLDRKTSKHAEPRDPTECSNLAVELKCIKALAQIDRLSAERVALQMENSVEKVSALAWLLSSHEGLTTERRCVMVQQGLMACQTTDDSIRSLHAKTSLIIPCLPFYPEAALMLKTHVFTVLREKKRSAGHLMALLPLVKKLASLFPKDAIELAFSFQNEITALKSNQTRTRLLTMIAVIAAEQEPDKSVALLKQAVKATNQCLPGAKIVGLVDMAMEVASLHPAIAQTCLQSSLDLVFEHKKLITDTLVINIAKTAALLGKKEGGDILERTVAAAQTFLSDFQKARAFIKLSRLIDQVKGKALIIEAEALAKTIQRQWRAKFEILITKVYILKDPMKGIESAERAIEAAATLPDSLKFPLLAEVAEALSFTHPARCMQVLDMIDPPLMRVEAISLSIYKLKKRVSQIHFQEKPSKKIY
;
A
#
# COMPACT_ATOMS: atom_id res chain seq x y z
N MET A 1 -38.54 -22.98 73.81
CA MET A 1 -37.69 -23.84 74.65
C MET A 1 -36.96 -24.82 73.74
N SER A 2 -35.65 -24.65 73.54
CA SER A 2 -34.74 -25.80 73.37
C SER A 2 -34.55 -26.45 74.76
N PRO A 3 -33.99 -27.67 74.92
CA PRO A 3 -33.20 -28.49 73.98
C PRO A 3 -33.56 -30.00 73.96
N PHE A 4 -32.98 -30.79 73.06
CA PHE A 4 -32.16 -31.98 73.38
C PHE A 4 -31.73 -32.73 72.10
N SER A 5 -30.47 -33.10 72.12
CA SER A 5 -29.64 -33.77 71.10
C SER A 5 -29.64 -35.29 71.28
N VAL A 6 -29.68 -36.06 70.18
CA VAL A 6 -29.08 -37.42 70.10
C VAL A 6 -28.50 -37.64 68.69
N SER A 7 -27.43 -38.44 68.65
CA SER A 7 -26.31 -38.47 67.72
C SER A 7 -26.31 -39.60 66.66
N ARG A 8 -25.72 -39.26 65.50
CA ARG A 8 -24.78 -40.00 64.62
C ARG A 8 -25.12 -41.43 64.12
N HIS A 9 -25.18 -41.58 62.79
CA HIS A 9 -24.06 -42.09 61.97
C HIS A 9 -24.12 -41.52 60.53
N PRO A 10 -22.98 -41.23 59.88
CA PRO A 10 -22.94 -40.64 58.54
C PRO A 10 -22.80 -41.70 57.43
N VAL A 11 -23.58 -41.55 56.35
CA VAL A 11 -23.30 -42.18 55.05
C VAL A 11 -22.38 -41.22 54.29
N SER A 12 -21.15 -41.65 54.04
CA SER A 12 -20.19 -40.94 53.20
C SER A 12 -20.52 -41.16 51.71
N THR A 13 -21.08 -40.16 51.06
CA THR A 13 -21.00 -40.02 49.59
C THR A 13 -19.92 -39.00 49.28
N SER A 14 -18.74 -39.47 48.88
CA SER A 14 -17.70 -38.63 48.28
C SER A 14 -18.16 -38.18 46.90
N VAL A 15 -18.57 -36.91 46.78
CA VAL A 15 -18.59 -36.24 45.48
C VAL A 15 -17.14 -35.84 45.21
N ALA A 16 -16.45 -36.64 44.41
CA ALA A 16 -15.17 -36.26 43.85
C ALA A 16 -15.37 -34.98 43.03
N ALA A 17 -14.75 -33.89 43.48
CA ALA A 17 -14.59 -32.70 42.68
C ALA A 17 -13.80 -33.09 41.41
N LEU A 18 -14.48 -33.12 40.26
CA LEU A 18 -13.83 -33.25 38.97
C LEU A 18 -12.99 -31.99 38.75
N SER A 19 -11.67 -32.14 38.89
CA SER A 19 -10.68 -31.16 38.45
C SER A 19 -10.90 -30.88 36.96
N PRO A 20 -10.90 -29.62 36.49
CA PRO A 20 -10.90 -29.35 35.06
C PRO A 20 -9.63 -29.97 34.44
N PRO A 21 -9.71 -30.51 33.21
CA PRO A 21 -8.57 -31.14 32.56
C PRO A 21 -7.43 -30.13 32.36
N PRO A 22 -6.16 -30.59 32.39
CA PRO A 22 -5.02 -29.72 32.15
C PRO A 22 -5.09 -29.12 30.73
N LEU A 23 -4.76 -27.83 30.62
CA LEU A 23 -4.80 -27.03 29.38
C LEU A 23 -3.98 -27.61 28.20
N THR A 24 -3.13 -28.61 28.47
CA THR A 24 -2.32 -29.34 27.49
C THR A 24 -3.12 -30.29 26.60
N GLU A 25 -4.37 -30.61 26.95
CA GLU A 25 -5.22 -31.56 26.21
C GLU A 25 -6.30 -30.90 25.34
N LEU A 26 -6.33 -29.57 25.28
CA LEU A 26 -7.31 -28.85 24.46
C LEU A 26 -6.92 -28.81 22.98
N PRO A 27 -7.88 -28.90 22.04
CA PRO A 27 -7.64 -28.72 20.62
C PRO A 27 -6.99 -27.36 20.32
N LYS A 28 -6.04 -27.33 19.37
CA LYS A 28 -5.27 -26.11 19.02
C LYS A 28 -6.18 -24.95 18.59
N GLU A 29 -7.32 -25.22 17.96
CA GLU A 29 -8.30 -24.19 17.61
C GLU A 29 -8.94 -23.53 18.85
N LEU A 30 -9.21 -24.33 19.90
CA LEU A 30 -9.82 -23.85 21.14
C LEU A 30 -8.82 -23.05 21.98
N LEU A 31 -7.55 -23.47 22.01
CA LEU A 31 -6.45 -22.72 22.63
C LEU A 31 -6.26 -21.35 21.95
N THR A 32 -6.39 -21.28 20.62
CA THR A 32 -6.27 -20.03 19.87
C THR A 32 -7.44 -19.07 20.17
N LEU A 33 -8.66 -19.61 20.33
CA LEU A 33 -9.85 -18.86 20.74
C LEU A 33 -9.77 -18.37 22.19
N ILE A 34 -9.33 -19.22 23.12
CA ILE A 34 -9.11 -18.84 24.53
C ILE A 34 -8.00 -17.78 24.65
N PHE A 35 -6.92 -17.90 23.85
CA PHE A 35 -5.84 -16.91 23.82
C PHE A 35 -6.32 -15.55 23.26
N PHE A 36 -7.17 -15.56 22.23
CA PHE A 36 -7.82 -14.34 21.73
C PHE A 36 -8.76 -13.72 22.77
N GLN A 37 -9.55 -14.54 23.49
CA GLN A 37 -10.48 -14.08 24.51
C GLN A 37 -9.78 -13.46 25.74
N VAL A 38 -8.63 -14.01 26.14
CA VAL A 38 -7.83 -13.56 27.30
C VAL A 38 -7.07 -12.26 27.00
N ILE A 39 -6.57 -12.10 25.77
CA ILE A 39 -5.99 -10.82 25.30
C ILE A 39 -7.06 -9.72 25.25
N CYS A 40 -8.30 -10.05 24.92
CA CYS A 40 -9.38 -9.07 24.79
C CYS A 40 -9.97 -8.58 26.13
N ASN A 41 -9.75 -9.27 27.27
CA ASN A 41 -10.47 -9.00 28.52
C ASN A 41 -9.63 -8.55 29.75
N SER A 42 -8.34 -8.22 29.62
CA SER A 42 -7.54 -7.79 30.79
C SER A 42 -7.29 -6.27 30.84
N GLN A 43 -7.98 -5.61 31.78
CA GLN A 43 -7.98 -4.15 32.01
C GLN A 43 -6.78 -3.59 32.81
N SER A 44 -5.69 -4.33 33.01
CA SER A 44 -4.54 -3.78 33.76
C SER A 44 -3.22 -4.33 33.23
N LEU A 45 -2.49 -3.47 32.50
CA LEU A 45 -1.27 -3.81 31.78
C LEU A 45 0.01 -3.74 32.64
N MET A 46 -0.10 -3.48 33.95
CA MET A 46 1.08 -3.25 34.82
C MET A 46 1.27 -4.29 35.93
N LEU A 47 0.24 -5.05 36.32
CA LEU A 47 0.36 -6.00 37.45
C LEU A 47 0.54 -7.47 37.03
N THR A 48 0.39 -7.80 35.74
CA THR A 48 0.42 -9.19 35.24
C THR A 48 1.80 -9.67 34.79
N CYS A 49 2.84 -8.82 34.81
CA CYS A 49 4.16 -9.16 34.28
C CYS A 49 4.88 -10.30 35.01
N THR A 50 4.60 -10.57 36.29
CA THR A 50 5.31 -11.60 37.08
C THR A 50 4.68 -12.98 36.93
N THR A 51 3.35 -13.11 36.98
CA THR A 51 2.66 -14.39 36.79
C THR A 51 2.69 -14.85 35.33
N PHE A 52 2.69 -13.92 34.36
CA PHE A 52 2.87 -14.27 32.94
C PHE A 52 4.29 -14.76 32.62
N HIS A 53 5.32 -14.25 33.31
CA HIS A 53 6.71 -14.64 33.03
C HIS A 53 6.97 -16.15 33.19
N GLN A 54 6.20 -16.81 34.05
CA GLN A 54 6.35 -18.23 34.35
C GLN A 54 5.66 -19.12 33.30
N ILE A 55 4.49 -18.69 32.78
CA ILE A 55 3.78 -19.36 31.68
C ILE A 55 4.53 -19.17 30.34
N PHE A 56 5.21 -18.02 30.16
CA PHE A 56 5.99 -17.71 28.95
C PHE A 56 7.28 -18.53 28.79
N LYS A 57 7.75 -19.21 29.84
CA LYS A 57 9.06 -19.91 29.84
C LYS A 57 9.01 -21.27 29.12
N GLU A 58 7.83 -21.86 28.97
CA GLU A 58 7.67 -23.26 28.55
C GLU A 58 7.21 -23.45 27.09
N ASN A 59 6.89 -22.38 26.35
CA ASN A 59 6.28 -22.50 25.01
C ASN A 59 7.16 -21.91 23.89
N THR A 60 7.73 -22.78 23.04
CA THR A 60 8.75 -22.45 22.02
C THR A 60 8.24 -21.54 20.88
N ALA A 61 6.93 -21.52 20.61
CA ALA A 61 6.33 -20.64 19.61
C ALA A 61 6.26 -19.16 20.06
N LEU A 62 6.23 -18.90 21.37
CA LEU A 62 6.09 -17.55 21.96
C LEU A 62 7.43 -16.84 22.18
N LYS A 63 8.57 -17.55 22.13
CA LYS A 63 9.91 -16.92 22.17
C LYS A 63 10.16 -15.96 20.99
N ASN A 64 9.51 -16.19 19.85
CA ASN A 64 9.70 -15.40 18.62
C ASN A 64 8.87 -14.10 18.62
N LEU A 65 7.66 -14.12 19.17
CA LEU A 65 6.86 -12.90 19.37
C LEU A 65 7.47 -12.02 20.47
N THR A 66 8.06 -12.65 21.49
CA THR A 66 8.89 -11.98 22.49
C THR A 66 10.14 -11.34 21.88
N SER A 67 10.74 -11.91 20.83
CA SER A 67 11.87 -11.29 20.10
C SER A 67 11.43 -10.05 19.29
N PHE A 68 10.27 -10.10 18.63
CA PHE A 68 9.72 -8.96 17.90
C PHE A 68 9.32 -7.81 18.84
N TYR A 69 8.62 -8.12 19.94
CA TYR A 69 8.32 -7.14 20.98
C TYR A 69 9.57 -6.66 21.73
N LYS A 70 10.57 -7.52 21.99
CA LYS A 70 11.86 -7.09 22.58
C LYS A 70 12.66 -6.19 21.64
N LYS A 71 12.64 -6.43 20.31
CA LYS A 71 13.27 -5.53 19.32
C LYS A 71 12.55 -4.19 19.25
N LEU A 72 11.22 -4.19 19.27
CA LEU A 72 10.42 -2.96 19.33
C LEU A 72 10.68 -2.20 20.63
N ASN A 73 10.72 -2.90 21.77
CA ASN A 73 10.91 -2.30 23.09
C ASN A 73 12.37 -1.89 23.34
N SER A 74 13.37 -2.59 22.81
CA SER A 74 14.79 -2.19 22.89
C SER A 74 15.08 -0.98 22.02
N CYS A 75 14.49 -0.90 20.81
CA CYS A 75 14.55 0.33 20.00
C CYS A 75 13.88 1.53 20.67
N TYR A 76 12.88 1.29 21.54
CA TYR A 76 12.17 2.32 22.28
C TYR A 76 12.89 2.71 23.60
N LEU A 77 13.53 1.75 24.29
CA LEU A 77 14.20 1.95 25.58
C LEU A 77 15.66 2.41 25.46
N ASP A 78 16.45 1.92 24.49
CA ASP A 78 17.85 2.34 24.29
C ASP A 78 17.99 3.82 23.91
N ARG A 79 16.93 4.42 23.39
CA ARG A 79 16.90 5.85 23.01
C ARG A 79 16.46 6.78 24.14
N LYS A 80 15.80 6.26 25.18
CA LYS A 80 15.41 7.05 26.35
C LYS A 80 16.56 7.23 27.35
N THR A 81 17.61 6.41 27.25
CA THR A 81 18.75 6.38 28.18
C THR A 81 20.06 6.96 27.61
N SER A 82 20.15 7.21 26.30
CA SER A 82 21.35 7.82 25.71
C SER A 82 21.31 9.35 25.80
N LYS A 83 21.90 9.90 26.87
CA LYS A 83 22.16 11.35 27.02
C LYS A 83 23.49 11.81 26.37
N HIS A 84 24.25 10.92 25.73
CA HIS A 84 25.55 11.25 25.17
C HIS A 84 25.80 10.55 23.83
N ALA A 85 25.27 11.12 22.75
CA ALA A 85 25.84 10.94 21.42
C ALA A 85 25.45 12.17 20.58
N GLU A 86 26.45 12.98 20.20
CA GLU A 86 26.27 14.01 19.18
C GLU A 86 25.85 13.35 17.86
N PRO A 87 24.81 13.83 17.17
CA PRO A 87 24.42 13.28 15.88
C PRO A 87 25.31 13.86 14.79
N ARG A 88 26.17 13.00 14.21
CA ARG A 88 26.74 13.23 12.88
C ARG A 88 25.76 12.72 11.81
N ASP A 89 25.41 13.62 10.89
CA ASP A 89 24.72 13.46 9.60
C ASP A 89 23.17 13.36 9.53
N PRO A 90 22.46 14.30 8.86
CA PRO A 90 21.00 14.42 8.84
C PRO A 90 20.35 13.70 7.63
N THR A 91 20.59 12.39 7.49
CA THR A 91 19.74 11.51 6.66
C THR A 91 19.01 10.49 7.53
N GLU A 92 18.44 10.97 8.64
CA GLU A 92 17.52 10.20 9.46
C GLU A 92 16.28 9.81 8.64
N CYS A 93 16.17 8.52 8.36
CA CYS A 93 14.88 7.84 8.26
C CYS A 93 14.10 8.12 9.55
N SER A 94 13.35 9.22 9.54
CA SER A 94 12.60 9.74 10.68
C SER A 94 11.67 8.68 11.29
N ASN A 95 11.70 8.56 12.62
CA ASN A 95 10.81 7.72 13.45
C ASN A 95 9.32 7.79 13.02
N LEU A 96 8.91 8.94 12.49
CA LEU A 96 7.65 9.22 11.79
C LEU A 96 7.09 8.10 10.91
N ALA A 97 7.89 7.64 9.94
CA ALA A 97 7.38 6.72 8.93
C ALA A 97 7.15 5.34 9.53
N VAL A 98 7.87 5.01 10.60
CA VAL A 98 7.75 3.76 11.34
C VAL A 98 6.50 3.81 12.21
N GLU A 99 6.29 4.86 12.99
CA GLU A 99 5.12 4.97 13.89
C GLU A 99 3.79 4.98 13.13
N LEU A 100 3.67 5.77 12.06
CA LEU A 100 2.45 5.76 11.24
C LEU A 100 2.25 4.40 10.54
N LYS A 101 3.32 3.73 10.09
CA LYS A 101 3.21 2.36 9.55
C LYS A 101 2.78 1.36 10.62
N CYS A 102 3.29 1.48 11.84
CA CYS A 102 2.91 0.66 12.98
C CYS A 102 1.43 0.87 13.34
N ILE A 103 0.93 2.10 13.37
CA ILE A 103 -0.49 2.40 13.59
C ILE A 103 -1.34 1.80 12.46
N LYS A 104 -0.91 1.93 11.21
CA LYS A 104 -1.60 1.33 10.06
C LYS A 104 -1.67 -0.19 10.14
N ALA A 105 -0.59 -0.84 10.58
CA ALA A 105 -0.53 -2.28 10.78
C ALA A 105 -1.38 -2.70 11.99
N LEU A 106 -1.28 -1.98 13.11
CA LEU A 106 -2.06 -2.23 14.32
C LEU A 106 -3.55 -2.08 14.06
N ALA A 107 -3.97 -1.06 13.30
CA ALA A 107 -5.37 -0.83 12.97
C ALA A 107 -6.00 -1.97 12.15
N GLN A 108 -5.19 -2.77 11.45
CA GLN A 108 -5.66 -3.96 10.72
C GLN A 108 -5.91 -5.16 11.65
N ILE A 109 -5.33 -5.14 12.85
CA ILE A 109 -5.40 -6.23 13.83
C ILE A 109 -6.35 -5.85 14.96
N ASP A 110 -6.09 -4.70 15.59
CA ASP A 110 -6.84 -4.13 16.70
C ASP A 110 -6.91 -2.61 16.54
N ARG A 111 -8.05 -2.18 16.02
CA ARG A 111 -8.35 -0.78 15.77
C ARG A 111 -8.42 0.05 17.06
N LEU A 112 -8.95 -0.51 18.14
CA LEU A 112 -9.07 0.19 19.43
C LEU A 112 -7.71 0.51 20.01
N SER A 113 -6.76 -0.42 19.88
CA SER A 113 -5.39 -0.18 20.30
C SER A 113 -4.69 0.82 19.39
N ALA A 114 -4.93 0.77 18.07
CA ALA A 114 -4.40 1.79 17.15
C ALA A 114 -4.91 3.21 17.47
N GLU A 115 -6.19 3.33 17.81
CA GLU A 115 -6.80 4.59 18.26
C GLU A 115 -6.17 5.10 19.55
N ARG A 116 -6.01 4.24 20.57
CA ARG A 116 -5.36 4.60 21.83
C ARG A 116 -3.92 5.07 21.62
N VAL A 117 -3.15 4.35 20.80
CA VAL A 117 -1.78 4.73 20.45
C VAL A 117 -1.75 6.09 19.74
N ALA A 118 -2.62 6.30 18.75
CA ALA A 118 -2.69 7.57 18.03
C ALA A 118 -3.03 8.76 18.95
N LEU A 119 -3.92 8.55 19.93
CA LEU A 119 -4.31 9.59 20.90
C LEU A 119 -3.18 9.95 21.88
N GLN A 120 -2.30 9.00 22.18
CA GLN A 120 -1.17 9.15 23.09
C GLN A 120 0.11 9.70 22.42
N MET A 121 0.11 9.91 21.11
CA MET A 121 1.28 10.45 20.41
C MET A 121 1.60 11.87 20.89
N GLU A 122 2.85 12.09 21.29
CA GLU A 122 3.34 13.40 21.75
C GLU A 122 3.55 14.37 20.58
N ASN A 123 4.04 13.87 19.44
CA ASN A 123 4.24 14.69 18.26
C ASN A 123 2.90 15.04 17.60
N SER A 124 2.56 16.33 17.60
CA SER A 124 1.27 16.81 17.13
C SER A 124 1.03 16.55 15.64
N VAL A 125 2.06 16.63 14.79
CA VAL A 125 1.93 16.38 13.34
C VAL A 125 1.63 14.89 13.07
N GLU A 126 2.28 14.01 13.82
CA GLU A 126 2.06 12.56 13.76
C GLU A 126 0.69 12.18 14.27
N LYS A 127 0.29 12.74 15.42
CA LYS A 127 -1.06 12.57 15.98
C LYS A 127 -2.13 12.97 14.97
N VAL A 128 -2.03 14.15 14.36
CA VAL A 128 -2.99 14.60 13.33
C VAL A 128 -3.01 13.64 12.14
N SER A 129 -1.84 13.22 11.65
CA SER A 129 -1.74 12.31 10.50
C SER A 129 -2.33 10.93 10.78
N ALA A 130 -2.09 10.39 11.98
CA ALA A 130 -2.61 9.10 12.43
C ALA A 130 -4.12 9.16 12.61
N LEU A 131 -4.64 10.19 13.29
CA LEU A 131 -6.07 10.39 13.50
C LEU A 131 -6.81 10.59 12.17
N ALA A 132 -6.29 11.43 11.27
CA ALA A 132 -6.86 11.62 9.94
C ALA A 132 -6.92 10.31 9.14
N TRP A 133 -5.86 9.50 9.19
CA TRP A 133 -5.85 8.20 8.51
C TRP A 133 -6.87 7.23 9.12
N LEU A 134 -6.89 7.09 10.45
CA LEU A 134 -7.86 6.23 11.13
C LEU A 134 -9.30 6.64 10.81
N LEU A 135 -9.60 7.94 10.87
CA LEU A 135 -10.93 8.46 10.51
C LEU A 135 -11.33 8.17 9.06
N SER A 136 -10.38 8.19 8.12
CA SER A 136 -10.63 7.84 6.71
C SER A 136 -10.84 6.34 6.46
N SER A 137 -10.38 5.48 7.37
CA SER A 137 -10.66 4.04 7.31
C SER A 137 -12.04 3.77 7.90
N HIS A 138 -13.09 3.77 7.06
CA HIS A 138 -14.50 3.88 7.47
C HIS A 138 -15.11 2.73 8.31
N GLU A 139 -14.36 1.69 8.69
CA GLU A 139 -14.93 0.48 9.31
C GLU A 139 -15.06 0.60 10.84
N GLY A 140 -16.29 0.41 11.36
CA GLY A 140 -16.55 0.10 12.78
C GLY A 140 -16.53 1.26 13.79
N LEU A 141 -16.28 2.50 13.36
CA LEU A 141 -16.29 3.68 14.24
C LEU A 141 -17.70 4.23 14.45
N THR A 142 -18.14 4.33 15.71
CA THR A 142 -19.35 5.07 16.08
C THR A 142 -19.18 6.56 15.81
N THR A 143 -20.29 7.26 15.58
CA THR A 143 -20.32 8.73 15.37
C THR A 143 -19.63 9.47 16.52
N GLU A 144 -19.93 9.10 17.77
CA GLU A 144 -19.32 9.72 18.96
C GLU A 144 -17.80 9.60 18.98
N ARG A 145 -17.26 8.42 18.67
CA ARG A 145 -15.81 8.21 18.61
C ARG A 145 -15.16 9.01 17.50
N ARG A 146 -15.82 9.13 16.34
CA ARG A 146 -15.34 10.00 15.26
C ARG A 146 -15.27 11.45 15.71
N CYS A 147 -16.27 11.94 16.42
CA CYS A 147 -16.26 13.29 16.98
C CYS A 147 -15.07 13.51 17.92
N VAL A 148 -14.84 12.59 18.87
CA VAL A 148 -13.71 12.68 19.82
C VAL A 148 -12.37 12.70 19.08
N MET A 149 -12.19 11.82 18.09
CA MET A 149 -10.96 11.78 17.30
C MET A 149 -10.74 13.04 16.46
N VAL A 150 -11.80 13.59 15.87
CA VAL A 150 -11.72 14.85 15.12
C VAL A 150 -11.36 15.99 16.07
N GLN A 151 -12.00 16.09 17.23
CA GLN A 151 -11.69 17.11 18.24
C GLN A 151 -10.23 17.03 18.68
N GLN A 152 -9.73 15.83 18.96
CA GLN A 152 -8.32 15.61 19.33
C GLN A 152 -7.37 15.97 18.17
N GLY A 153 -7.75 15.68 16.93
CA GLY A 153 -7.02 16.11 15.74
C GLY A 153 -6.98 17.63 15.60
N LEU A 154 -8.10 18.32 15.85
CA LEU A 154 -8.18 19.78 15.80
C LEU A 154 -7.31 20.44 16.87
N MET A 155 -7.34 19.93 18.11
CA MET A 155 -6.47 20.42 19.19
C MET A 155 -5.00 20.24 18.83
N ALA A 156 -4.62 19.08 18.27
CA ALA A 156 -3.25 18.86 17.82
C ALA A 156 -2.87 19.75 16.62
N CYS A 157 -3.82 20.16 15.75
CA CYS A 157 -3.52 21.10 14.67
C CYS A 157 -3.12 22.49 15.20
N GLN A 158 -3.66 22.92 16.34
CA GLN A 158 -3.37 24.25 16.93
C GLN A 158 -1.91 24.37 17.40
N THR A 159 -1.26 23.26 17.75
CA THR A 159 0.13 23.22 18.22
C THR A 159 1.13 22.91 17.10
N THR A 160 0.65 22.65 15.89
CA THR A 160 1.51 22.30 14.74
C THR A 160 1.99 23.55 14.00
N ASP A 161 3.26 23.52 13.59
CA ASP A 161 3.88 24.58 12.81
C ASP A 161 3.28 24.74 11.39
N ASP A 162 3.84 25.64 10.59
CA ASP A 162 3.48 25.82 9.18
C ASP A 162 4.45 25.12 8.23
N SER A 163 5.10 24.03 8.69
CA SER A 163 5.88 23.17 7.80
C SER A 163 4.97 22.50 6.76
N ILE A 164 5.54 22.10 5.62
CA ILE A 164 4.78 21.36 4.59
C ILE A 164 4.18 20.07 5.16
N ARG A 165 4.90 19.43 6.08
CA ARG A 165 4.47 18.21 6.77
C ARG A 165 3.24 18.46 7.63
N SER A 166 3.23 19.56 8.39
CA SER A 166 2.07 20.00 9.16
C SER A 166 0.88 20.34 8.25
N LEU A 167 1.09 21.08 7.16
CA LEU A 167 0.03 21.38 6.19
C LEU A 167 -0.57 20.11 5.58
N HIS A 168 0.24 19.09 5.29
CA HIS A 168 -0.25 17.79 4.83
C HIS A 168 -1.13 17.10 5.87
N ALA A 169 -0.74 17.15 7.14
CA ALA A 169 -1.52 16.61 8.26
C ALA A 169 -2.86 17.35 8.39
N LYS A 170 -2.83 18.69 8.46
CA LYS A 170 -4.01 19.58 8.50
C LYS A 170 -4.97 19.29 7.34
N THR A 171 -4.45 19.24 6.09
CA THR A 171 -5.23 18.94 4.88
C THR A 171 -5.91 17.57 4.96
N SER A 172 -5.21 16.57 5.52
CA SER A 172 -5.76 15.22 5.64
C SER A 172 -6.88 15.12 6.67
N LEU A 173 -6.92 16.01 7.66
CA LEU A 173 -7.98 16.08 8.66
C LEU A 173 -9.24 16.79 8.18
N ILE A 174 -9.15 17.66 7.15
CA ILE A 174 -10.30 18.43 6.64
C ILE A 174 -11.47 17.51 6.26
N ILE A 175 -11.23 16.44 5.50
CA ILE A 175 -12.30 15.52 5.03
C ILE A 175 -13.00 14.85 6.22
N PRO A 176 -12.28 14.19 7.14
CA PRO A 176 -12.89 13.69 8.36
C PRO A 176 -13.65 14.72 9.20
N CYS A 177 -13.22 15.98 9.16
CA CYS A 177 -13.77 17.06 9.99
C CYS A 177 -15.10 17.59 9.45
N LEU A 178 -15.27 17.65 8.12
CA LEU A 178 -16.44 18.24 7.45
C LEU A 178 -17.80 17.77 8.00
N PRO A 179 -18.06 16.47 8.23
CA PRO A 179 -19.38 16.01 8.70
C PRO A 179 -19.73 16.39 10.14
N PHE A 180 -18.73 16.70 10.96
CA PHE A 180 -18.91 16.89 12.42
C PHE A 180 -18.68 18.33 12.87
N TYR A 181 -17.70 19.01 12.26
CA TYR A 181 -17.31 20.37 12.59
C TYR A 181 -17.04 21.16 11.30
N PRO A 182 -18.07 21.49 10.51
CA PRO A 182 -17.91 22.13 9.20
C PRO A 182 -17.19 23.49 9.30
N GLU A 183 -17.45 24.27 10.35
CA GLU A 183 -16.77 25.55 10.59
C GLU A 183 -15.28 25.37 10.86
N ALA A 184 -14.90 24.37 11.67
CA ALA A 184 -13.50 24.06 11.94
C ALA A 184 -12.78 23.53 10.70
N ALA A 185 -13.46 22.72 9.88
CA ALA A 185 -12.93 22.28 8.59
C ALA A 185 -12.70 23.47 7.64
N LEU A 186 -13.60 24.45 7.63
CA LEU A 186 -13.46 25.67 6.84
C LEU A 186 -12.32 26.56 7.36
N MET A 187 -12.16 26.71 8.68
CA MET A 187 -11.02 27.43 9.27
C MET A 187 -9.69 26.76 8.94
N LEU A 188 -9.60 25.42 9.06
CA LEU A 188 -8.42 24.67 8.65
C LEU A 188 -8.11 24.86 7.17
N LYS A 189 -9.14 24.78 6.31
CA LYS A 189 -9.00 25.07 4.88
C LYS A 189 -8.41 26.48 4.70
N THR A 190 -9.03 27.51 5.26
CA THR A 190 -8.56 28.90 5.11
C THR A 190 -7.11 29.05 5.56
N HIS A 191 -6.75 28.50 6.74
CA HIS A 191 -5.37 28.50 7.22
C HIS A 191 -4.40 27.85 6.22
N VAL A 192 -4.74 26.64 5.74
CA VAL A 192 -3.91 25.93 4.77
C VAL A 192 -3.73 26.75 3.50
N PHE A 193 -4.80 27.30 2.92
CA PHE A 193 -4.71 28.12 1.71
C PHE A 193 -3.87 29.39 1.91
N THR A 194 -4.03 30.10 3.04
CA THR A 194 -3.24 31.29 3.36
C THR A 194 -1.76 30.96 3.42
N VAL A 195 -1.39 29.95 4.20
CA VAL A 195 0.03 29.54 4.33
C VAL A 195 0.60 29.08 2.99
N LEU A 196 -0.17 28.34 2.18
CA LEU A 196 0.26 27.91 0.86
C LEU A 196 0.52 29.09 -0.10
N ARG A 197 -0.24 30.19 0.01
CA ARG A 197 -0.04 31.41 -0.81
C ARG A 197 1.23 32.17 -0.44
N GLU A 198 1.57 32.19 0.84
CA GLU A 198 2.67 32.97 1.42
C GLU A 198 4.04 32.26 1.36
N LYS A 199 4.06 30.93 1.28
CA LYS A 199 5.31 30.14 1.24
C LYS A 199 6.22 30.52 0.07
N LYS A 200 7.53 30.58 0.34
CA LYS A 200 8.56 30.81 -0.67
C LYS A 200 8.46 29.80 -1.82
N ARG A 201 8.54 30.32 -3.04
CA ARG A 201 8.21 29.60 -4.29
C ARG A 201 9.47 29.07 -4.97
N SER A 202 10.23 28.19 -4.31
CA SER A 202 11.29 27.43 -5.00
C SER A 202 10.72 26.19 -5.69
N ALA A 203 11.46 25.65 -6.68
CA ALA A 203 11.08 24.42 -7.37
C ALA A 203 10.74 23.27 -6.42
N GLY A 204 11.57 23.05 -5.39
CA GLY A 204 11.34 22.00 -4.38
C GLY A 204 10.08 22.24 -3.55
N HIS A 205 9.79 23.50 -3.22
CA HIS A 205 8.55 23.85 -2.53
C HIS A 205 7.34 23.57 -3.41
N LEU A 206 7.31 24.05 -4.65
CA LEU A 206 6.18 23.84 -5.57
C LEU A 206 5.89 22.35 -5.81
N MET A 207 6.93 21.53 -5.92
CA MET A 207 6.82 20.07 -6.05
C MET A 207 6.15 19.41 -4.84
N ALA A 208 6.27 20.00 -3.65
CA ALA A 208 5.66 19.51 -2.42
C ALA A 208 4.27 20.14 -2.15
N LEU A 209 4.02 21.35 -2.64
CA LEU A 209 2.75 22.07 -2.45
C LEU A 209 1.66 21.62 -3.44
N LEU A 210 1.96 21.45 -4.73
CA LEU A 210 0.94 21.08 -5.72
C LEU A 210 0.22 19.74 -5.45
N PRO A 211 0.85 18.69 -4.90
CA PRO A 211 0.13 17.49 -4.48
C PRO A 211 -0.94 17.79 -3.40
N LEU A 212 -0.67 18.73 -2.49
CA LEU A 212 -1.64 19.19 -1.49
C LEU A 212 -2.79 19.93 -2.16
N VAL A 213 -2.48 20.83 -3.12
CA VAL A 213 -3.50 21.55 -3.88
C VAL A 213 -4.37 20.57 -4.69
N LYS A 214 -3.79 19.55 -5.32
CA LYS A 214 -4.54 18.48 -6.01
C LYS A 214 -5.48 17.74 -5.07
N LYS A 215 -5.04 17.45 -3.83
CA LYS A 215 -5.91 16.85 -2.82
C LYS A 215 -7.06 17.78 -2.43
N LEU A 216 -6.77 19.07 -2.23
CA LEU A 216 -7.77 20.10 -1.91
C LEU A 216 -8.77 20.34 -3.05
N ALA A 217 -8.36 20.16 -4.31
CA ALA A 217 -9.24 20.35 -5.47
C ALA A 217 -10.48 19.44 -5.45
N SER A 218 -10.37 18.24 -4.88
CA SER A 218 -11.52 17.34 -4.69
C SER A 218 -12.57 17.86 -3.70
N LEU A 219 -12.21 18.84 -2.86
CA LEU A 219 -13.07 19.38 -1.80
C LEU A 219 -13.49 20.83 -2.09
N PHE A 220 -12.54 21.62 -2.57
CA PHE A 220 -12.68 23.06 -2.81
C PHE A 220 -12.07 23.40 -4.18
N PRO A 221 -12.71 22.95 -5.27
CA PRO A 221 -12.11 23.01 -6.59
C PRO A 221 -11.81 24.44 -7.03
N LYS A 222 -12.71 25.40 -6.79
CA LYS A 222 -12.50 26.81 -7.16
C LYS A 222 -11.26 27.43 -6.50
N ASP A 223 -11.14 27.30 -5.18
CA ASP A 223 -10.00 27.86 -4.44
C ASP A 223 -8.69 27.16 -4.80
N ALA A 224 -8.74 25.83 -4.98
CA ALA A 224 -7.58 25.03 -5.36
C ALA A 224 -7.06 25.41 -6.76
N ILE A 225 -7.98 25.66 -7.70
CA ILE A 225 -7.66 26.10 -9.05
C ILE A 225 -7.03 27.50 -9.02
N GLU A 226 -7.65 28.45 -8.30
CA GLU A 226 -7.09 29.80 -8.16
C GLU A 226 -5.67 29.77 -7.56
N LEU A 227 -5.48 28.98 -6.50
CA LEU A 227 -4.17 28.79 -5.88
C LEU A 227 -3.18 28.13 -6.86
N ALA A 228 -3.59 27.11 -7.60
CA ALA A 228 -2.72 26.43 -8.56
C ALA A 228 -2.27 27.40 -9.68
N PHE A 229 -3.18 28.21 -10.22
CA PHE A 229 -2.86 29.22 -11.23
C PHE A 229 -1.96 30.34 -10.69
N SER A 230 -2.08 30.68 -9.40
CA SER A 230 -1.18 31.67 -8.78
C SER A 230 0.30 31.26 -8.81
N PHE A 231 0.60 29.97 -9.02
CA PHE A 231 1.97 29.45 -9.15
C PHE A 231 2.51 29.42 -10.59
N GLN A 232 1.69 29.73 -11.59
CA GLN A 232 2.05 29.54 -12.99
C GLN A 232 3.26 30.38 -13.39
N ASN A 233 3.33 31.64 -12.96
CA ASN A 233 4.41 32.55 -13.29
C ASN A 233 5.76 32.03 -12.77
N GLU A 234 5.81 31.56 -11.53
CA GLU A 234 7.02 31.01 -10.93
C GLU A 234 7.45 29.72 -11.62
N ILE A 235 6.49 28.87 -11.99
CA ILE A 235 6.76 27.63 -12.73
C ILE A 235 7.38 27.95 -14.09
N THR A 236 6.82 28.91 -14.82
CA THR A 236 7.35 29.32 -16.13
C THR A 236 8.76 29.91 -16.01
N ALA A 237 9.09 30.56 -14.89
CA ALA A 237 10.42 31.10 -14.61
C ALA A 237 11.47 30.05 -14.19
N LEU A 238 11.08 28.81 -13.90
CA LEU A 238 12.03 27.77 -13.48
C LEU A 238 13.03 27.43 -14.59
N LYS A 239 14.31 27.31 -14.25
CA LYS A 239 15.37 26.92 -15.21
C LYS A 239 15.23 25.48 -15.73
N SER A 240 14.72 24.56 -14.90
CA SER A 240 14.58 23.14 -15.24
C SER A 240 13.31 22.89 -16.06
N ASN A 241 13.48 22.57 -17.35
CA ASN A 241 12.37 22.22 -18.23
C ASN A 241 11.63 20.95 -17.78
N GLN A 242 12.33 20.00 -17.17
CA GLN A 242 11.71 18.78 -16.61
C GLN A 242 10.80 19.13 -15.43
N THR A 243 11.27 19.97 -14.51
CA THR A 243 10.46 20.41 -13.36
C THR A 243 9.29 21.27 -13.82
N ARG A 244 9.52 22.17 -14.78
CA ARG A 244 8.46 23.00 -15.39
C ARG A 244 7.36 22.13 -16.01
N THR A 245 7.74 21.14 -16.81
CA THR A 245 6.80 20.17 -17.41
C THR A 245 5.92 19.54 -16.34
N ARG A 246 6.55 18.96 -15.30
CA ARG A 246 5.82 18.24 -14.27
C ARG A 246 4.83 19.13 -13.51
N LEU A 247 5.26 20.32 -13.12
CA LEU A 247 4.42 21.27 -12.38
C LEU A 247 3.27 21.81 -13.24
N LEU A 248 3.52 22.13 -14.52
CA LEU A 248 2.47 22.55 -15.45
C LEU A 248 1.43 21.44 -15.68
N THR A 249 1.87 20.19 -15.84
CA THR A 249 0.95 19.04 -15.95
C THR A 249 0.10 18.89 -14.70
N MET A 250 0.66 19.08 -13.51
CA MET A 250 -0.10 19.00 -12.26
C MET A 250 -1.16 20.10 -12.15
N ILE A 251 -0.85 21.34 -12.51
CA ILE A 251 -1.86 22.43 -12.55
C ILE A 251 -2.93 22.10 -13.58
N ALA A 252 -2.55 21.62 -14.76
CA ALA A 252 -3.51 21.25 -15.79
C ALA A 252 -4.48 20.16 -15.30
N VAL A 253 -3.98 19.14 -14.60
CA VAL A 253 -4.82 18.09 -14.00
C VAL A 253 -5.76 18.66 -12.95
N ILE A 254 -5.30 19.59 -12.10
CA ILE A 254 -6.15 20.28 -11.11
C ILE A 254 -7.28 21.06 -11.79
N ALA A 255 -6.99 21.72 -12.92
CA ALA A 255 -7.94 22.55 -13.64
C ALA A 255 -8.85 21.77 -14.61
N ALA A 256 -8.58 20.49 -14.88
CA ALA A 256 -9.17 19.76 -16.01
C ALA A 256 -10.71 19.71 -15.98
N GLU A 257 -11.31 19.54 -14.81
CA GLU A 257 -12.76 19.39 -14.68
C GLU A 257 -13.52 20.72 -14.75
N GLN A 258 -12.95 21.82 -14.23
CA GLN A 258 -13.67 23.11 -14.16
C GLN A 258 -13.22 24.13 -15.20
N GLU A 259 -11.98 24.05 -15.67
CA GLU A 259 -11.40 24.97 -16.66
C GLU A 259 -10.66 24.19 -17.76
N PRO A 260 -11.39 23.39 -18.58
CA PRO A 260 -10.78 22.48 -19.55
C PRO A 260 -9.93 23.21 -20.59
N ASP A 261 -10.34 24.40 -21.04
CA ASP A 261 -9.57 25.18 -22.03
C ASP A 261 -8.23 25.65 -21.47
N LYS A 262 -8.22 26.12 -20.21
CA LYS A 262 -6.97 26.53 -19.55
C LYS A 262 -6.09 25.32 -19.24
N SER A 263 -6.70 24.19 -18.87
CA SER A 263 -6.00 22.91 -18.70
C SER A 263 -5.27 22.49 -19.99
N VAL A 264 -5.95 22.53 -21.14
CA VAL A 264 -5.33 22.23 -22.44
C VAL A 264 -4.21 23.21 -22.78
N ALA A 265 -4.39 24.52 -22.52
CA ALA A 265 -3.34 25.52 -22.74
C ALA A 265 -2.08 25.24 -21.90
N LEU A 266 -2.25 24.88 -20.63
CA LEU A 266 -1.14 24.47 -19.75
C LEU A 266 -0.45 23.20 -20.24
N LEU A 267 -1.20 22.20 -20.72
CA LEU A 267 -0.61 20.98 -21.29
C LEU A 267 0.20 21.27 -22.54
N LYS A 268 -0.25 22.19 -23.42
CA LYS A 268 0.54 22.63 -24.57
C LYS A 268 1.86 23.29 -24.12
N GLN A 269 1.85 24.09 -23.06
CA GLN A 269 3.07 24.66 -22.47
C GLN A 269 3.98 23.58 -21.87
N ALA A 270 3.40 22.57 -21.19
CA ALA A 270 4.14 21.44 -20.64
C ALA A 270 4.82 20.61 -21.75
N VAL A 271 4.12 20.33 -22.85
CA VAL A 271 4.70 19.67 -24.05
C VAL A 271 5.84 20.51 -24.63
N LYS A 272 5.66 21.83 -24.76
CA LYS A 272 6.73 22.73 -25.25
C LYS A 272 7.96 22.67 -24.35
N ALA A 273 7.79 22.70 -23.03
CA ALA A 273 8.89 22.56 -22.08
C ALA A 273 9.56 21.18 -22.19
N THR A 274 8.77 20.11 -22.33
CA THR A 274 9.28 18.73 -22.48
C THR A 274 10.12 18.59 -23.74
N ASN A 275 9.71 19.23 -24.83
CA ASN A 275 10.43 19.22 -26.11
C ASN A 275 11.80 19.90 -26.05
N GLN A 276 12.08 20.68 -25.01
CA GLN A 276 13.37 21.33 -24.75
C GLN A 276 14.27 20.51 -23.81
N CYS A 277 13.85 19.30 -23.42
CA CYS A 277 14.67 18.37 -22.63
C CYS A 277 15.56 17.51 -23.52
N LEU A 278 16.62 16.94 -22.93
CA LEU A 278 17.42 15.89 -23.56
C LEU A 278 16.55 14.66 -23.90
N PRO A 279 16.87 13.86 -24.93
CA PRO A 279 16.00 12.79 -25.42
C PRO A 279 15.45 11.83 -24.36
N GLY A 280 16.30 11.35 -23.43
CA GLY A 280 15.85 10.46 -22.36
C GLY A 280 14.86 11.11 -21.39
N ALA A 281 15.14 12.35 -20.98
CA ALA A 281 14.25 13.13 -20.11
C ALA A 281 12.96 13.55 -20.85
N LYS A 282 13.04 13.79 -22.17
CA LYS A 282 11.90 14.09 -23.03
C LYS A 282 10.94 12.90 -23.11
N ILE A 283 11.45 11.70 -23.39
CA ILE A 283 10.66 10.46 -23.43
C ILE A 283 9.95 10.23 -22.10
N VAL A 284 10.69 10.27 -20.98
CA VAL A 284 10.11 10.07 -19.63
C VAL A 284 9.07 11.15 -19.33
N GLY A 285 9.35 12.42 -19.63
CA GLY A 285 8.42 13.52 -19.38
C GLY A 285 7.12 13.41 -20.18
N LEU A 286 7.19 12.98 -21.44
CA LEU A 286 6.00 12.74 -22.27
C LEU A 286 5.16 11.56 -21.74
N VAL A 287 5.80 10.46 -21.33
CA VAL A 287 5.10 9.30 -20.76
C VAL A 287 4.47 9.62 -19.41
N ASP A 288 5.19 10.29 -18.52
CA ASP A 288 4.65 10.71 -17.21
C ASP A 288 3.46 11.65 -17.39
N MET A 289 3.55 12.59 -18.34
CA MET A 289 2.44 13.48 -18.67
C MET A 289 1.23 12.70 -19.22
N ALA A 290 1.46 11.76 -20.14
CA ALA A 290 0.38 10.92 -20.67
C ALA A 290 -0.30 10.09 -19.57
N MET A 291 0.47 9.55 -18.62
CA MET A 291 -0.05 8.81 -17.48
C MET A 291 -1.00 9.65 -16.62
N GLU A 292 -0.66 10.91 -16.36
CA GLU A 292 -1.47 11.79 -15.53
C GLU A 292 -2.73 12.31 -16.23
N VAL A 293 -2.71 12.42 -17.57
CA VAL A 293 -3.82 13.04 -18.33
C VAL A 293 -4.64 12.05 -19.14
N ALA A 294 -4.30 10.76 -19.18
CA ALA A 294 -4.99 9.78 -20.03
C ALA A 294 -6.51 9.74 -19.85
N SER A 295 -7.01 9.88 -18.62
CA SER A 295 -8.45 9.90 -18.33
C SER A 295 -9.13 11.25 -18.53
N LEU A 296 -8.36 12.33 -18.59
CA LEU A 296 -8.86 13.72 -18.63
C LEU A 296 -8.79 14.32 -20.03
N HIS A 297 -7.67 14.05 -20.73
CA HIS A 297 -7.36 14.56 -22.07
C HIS A 297 -6.79 13.43 -22.95
N PRO A 298 -7.61 12.46 -23.39
CA PRO A 298 -7.14 11.26 -24.12
C PRO A 298 -6.35 11.59 -25.39
N ALA A 299 -6.76 12.61 -26.15
CA ALA A 299 -6.08 13.03 -27.37
C ALA A 299 -4.65 13.55 -27.12
N ILE A 300 -4.45 14.31 -26.04
CA ILE A 300 -3.13 14.82 -25.65
C ILE A 300 -2.27 13.65 -25.17
N ALA A 301 -2.82 12.77 -24.33
CA ALA A 301 -2.11 11.57 -23.89
C ALA A 301 -1.67 10.69 -25.07
N GLN A 302 -2.57 10.45 -26.04
CA GLN A 302 -2.27 9.71 -27.26
C GLN A 302 -1.09 10.34 -28.03
N THR A 303 -1.13 11.65 -28.25
CA THR A 303 -0.05 12.41 -28.94
C THR A 303 1.28 12.28 -28.21
N CYS A 304 1.27 12.40 -26.87
CA CYS A 304 2.45 12.24 -26.03
C CYS A 304 3.04 10.82 -26.13
N LEU A 305 2.20 9.79 -26.11
CA LEU A 305 2.63 8.40 -26.24
C LEU A 305 3.20 8.09 -27.64
N GLN A 306 2.55 8.58 -28.70
CA GLN A 306 3.06 8.44 -30.07
C GLN A 306 4.43 9.10 -30.22
N SER A 307 4.56 10.35 -29.78
CA SER A 307 5.83 11.09 -29.79
C SER A 307 6.91 10.39 -28.96
N SER A 308 6.53 9.78 -27.82
CA SER A 308 7.46 9.00 -27.01
C SER A 308 7.95 7.76 -27.73
N LEU A 309 7.06 7.05 -28.43
CA LEU A 309 7.44 5.88 -29.22
C LEU A 309 8.33 6.25 -30.40
N ASP A 310 8.03 7.33 -31.12
CA ASP A 310 8.86 7.80 -32.24
C ASP A 310 10.30 8.06 -31.76
N LEU A 311 10.45 8.75 -30.62
CA LEU A 311 11.76 8.97 -29.99
C LEU A 311 12.44 7.69 -29.51
N VAL A 312 11.68 6.69 -29.08
CA VAL A 312 12.23 5.37 -28.70
C VAL A 312 12.80 4.65 -29.94
N PHE A 313 12.10 4.70 -31.08
CA PHE A 313 12.58 4.13 -32.34
C PHE A 313 13.81 4.87 -32.86
N GLU A 314 13.87 6.19 -32.67
CA GLU A 314 15.04 7.03 -33.01
C GLU A 314 16.22 6.74 -32.07
N HIS A 315 15.99 6.68 -30.77
CA HIS A 315 17.00 6.54 -29.72
C HIS A 315 16.97 5.17 -29.04
N LYS A 316 17.18 4.11 -29.83
CA LYS A 316 17.10 2.69 -29.46
C LYS A 316 17.74 2.29 -28.12
N LYS A 317 18.80 3.00 -27.68
CA LYS A 317 19.52 2.72 -26.42
C LYS A 317 18.81 3.23 -25.16
N LEU A 318 17.78 4.06 -25.29
CA LEU A 318 17.08 4.68 -24.16
C LEU A 318 15.87 3.87 -23.68
N ILE A 319 15.51 2.81 -24.42
CA ILE A 319 14.37 1.97 -24.08
C ILE A 319 14.70 1.04 -22.91
N THR A 320 13.76 0.93 -21.99
CA THR A 320 13.80 0.00 -20.87
C THR A 320 12.49 -0.75 -20.78
N ASP A 321 12.49 -1.91 -20.12
CA ASP A 321 11.26 -2.65 -19.86
C ASP A 321 10.23 -1.77 -19.12
N THR A 322 10.69 -0.99 -18.14
CA THR A 322 9.85 -0.10 -17.33
C THR A 322 9.18 0.97 -18.18
N LEU A 323 9.91 1.58 -19.12
CA LEU A 323 9.35 2.56 -20.05
C LEU A 323 8.27 1.92 -20.93
N VAL A 324 8.55 0.78 -21.56
CA VAL A 324 7.59 0.04 -22.41
C VAL A 324 6.34 -0.33 -21.62
N ILE A 325 6.50 -0.82 -20.38
CA ILE A 325 5.38 -1.16 -19.50
C ILE A 325 4.53 0.07 -19.18
N ASN A 326 5.15 1.22 -18.92
CA ASN A 326 4.43 2.45 -18.62
C ASN A 326 3.66 2.96 -19.85
N ILE A 327 4.29 2.98 -21.04
CA ILE A 327 3.61 3.34 -22.29
C ILE A 327 2.39 2.45 -22.51
N ALA A 328 2.55 1.13 -22.36
CA ALA A 328 1.46 0.19 -22.57
C ALA A 328 0.33 0.32 -21.53
N LYS A 329 0.67 0.51 -20.25
CA LYS A 329 -0.36 0.75 -19.23
C LYS A 329 -1.18 1.99 -19.55
N THR A 330 -0.53 3.07 -19.96
CA THR A 330 -1.22 4.31 -20.33
C THR A 330 -2.05 4.11 -21.59
N ALA A 331 -1.52 3.44 -22.61
CA ALA A 331 -2.25 3.14 -23.84
C ALA A 331 -3.51 2.29 -23.54
N ALA A 332 -3.41 1.31 -22.63
CA ALA A 332 -4.57 0.52 -22.22
C ALA A 332 -5.67 1.36 -21.53
N LEU A 333 -5.31 2.47 -20.85
CA LEU A 333 -6.29 3.39 -20.27
C LEU A 333 -7.03 4.22 -21.32
N LEU A 334 -6.43 4.44 -22.50
CA LEU A 334 -7.07 5.17 -23.60
C LEU A 334 -8.16 4.35 -24.30
N GLY A 335 -8.23 3.04 -24.06
CA GLY A 335 -9.18 2.15 -24.72
C GLY A 335 -8.66 1.59 -26.05
N LYS A 336 -9.44 0.69 -26.66
CA LYS A 336 -9.01 -0.08 -27.85
C LYS A 336 -8.77 0.79 -29.08
N LYS A 337 -9.61 1.80 -29.31
CA LYS A 337 -9.59 2.60 -30.54
C LYS A 337 -8.40 3.57 -30.55
N GLU A 338 -8.14 4.22 -29.43
CA GLU A 338 -7.10 5.25 -29.31
C GLU A 338 -5.74 4.66 -28.90
N GLY A 339 -5.74 3.59 -28.10
CA GLY A 339 -4.54 2.96 -27.54
C GLY A 339 -4.08 1.68 -28.24
N GLY A 340 -4.90 1.07 -29.10
CA GLY A 340 -4.59 -0.21 -29.76
C GLY A 340 -3.29 -0.17 -30.58
N ASP A 341 -3.19 0.78 -31.51
CA ASP A 341 -2.00 0.95 -32.36
C ASP A 341 -0.74 1.25 -31.54
N ILE A 342 -0.88 2.03 -30.47
CA ILE A 342 0.22 2.36 -29.55
C ILE A 342 0.68 1.11 -28.83
N LEU A 343 -0.24 0.25 -28.36
CA LEU A 343 0.10 -1.02 -27.72
C LEU A 343 0.87 -1.94 -28.66
N GLU A 344 0.43 -2.05 -29.92
CA GLU A 344 1.11 -2.87 -30.93
C GLU A 344 2.53 -2.35 -31.22
N ARG A 345 2.68 -1.04 -31.43
CA ARG A 345 3.99 -0.41 -31.60
C ARG A 345 4.87 -0.57 -30.37
N THR A 346 4.29 -0.56 -29.17
CA THR A 346 5.01 -0.78 -27.91
C THR A 346 5.53 -2.21 -27.79
N VAL A 347 4.73 -3.21 -28.20
CA VAL A 347 5.19 -4.61 -28.30
C VAL A 347 6.31 -4.74 -29.32
N ALA A 348 6.18 -4.13 -30.50
CA ALA A 348 7.23 -4.16 -31.52
C ALA A 348 8.54 -3.52 -31.04
N ALA A 349 8.46 -2.40 -30.32
CA ALA A 349 9.63 -1.76 -29.71
C ALA A 349 10.28 -2.67 -28.65
N ALA A 350 9.47 -3.34 -27.82
CA ALA A 350 9.94 -4.31 -26.85
C ALA A 350 10.66 -5.50 -27.51
N GLN A 351 10.07 -6.06 -28.57
CA GLN A 351 10.62 -7.15 -29.37
C GLN A 351 11.97 -6.80 -30.00
N THR A 352 12.11 -5.56 -30.47
CA THR A 352 13.27 -5.15 -31.26
C THR A 352 14.44 -4.74 -30.40
N PHE A 353 14.19 -4.02 -29.30
CA PHE A 353 15.26 -3.27 -28.63
C PHE A 353 15.58 -3.74 -27.20
N LEU A 354 14.68 -4.47 -26.53
CA LEU A 354 14.97 -4.95 -25.17
C LEU A 354 15.89 -6.18 -25.20
N SER A 355 16.69 -6.35 -24.15
CA SER A 355 17.41 -7.62 -23.93
C SER A 355 16.44 -8.75 -23.58
N ASP A 356 16.82 -10.00 -23.77
CA ASP A 356 15.96 -11.16 -23.49
C ASP A 356 15.38 -11.17 -22.06
N PHE A 357 16.19 -10.76 -21.08
CA PHE A 357 15.74 -10.59 -19.70
C PHE A 357 14.64 -9.51 -19.57
N GLN A 358 14.86 -8.35 -20.20
CA GLN A 358 13.90 -7.25 -20.20
C GLN A 358 12.64 -7.60 -21.00
N LYS A 359 12.78 -8.29 -22.13
CA LYS A 359 11.69 -8.80 -22.97
C LYS A 359 10.79 -9.72 -22.19
N ALA A 360 11.33 -10.75 -21.55
CA ALA A 360 10.55 -11.68 -20.74
C ALA A 360 9.70 -10.93 -19.70
N ARG A 361 10.30 -9.93 -19.01
CA ARG A 361 9.60 -9.15 -17.99
C ARG A 361 8.52 -8.24 -18.58
N ALA A 362 8.81 -7.61 -19.71
CA ALA A 362 7.88 -6.76 -20.42
C ALA A 362 6.70 -7.59 -20.95
N PHE A 363 6.94 -8.70 -21.65
CA PHE A 363 5.90 -9.54 -22.25
C PHE A 363 4.93 -10.11 -21.23
N ILE A 364 5.42 -10.55 -20.06
CA ILE A 364 4.54 -10.99 -18.98
C ILE A 364 3.57 -9.88 -18.56
N LYS A 365 4.05 -8.63 -18.44
CA LYS A 365 3.21 -7.51 -18.05
C LYS A 365 2.30 -7.02 -19.19
N LEU A 366 2.82 -6.94 -20.42
CA LEU A 366 2.07 -6.55 -21.62
C LEU A 366 0.96 -7.54 -21.93
N SER A 367 1.18 -8.83 -21.70
CA SER A 367 0.17 -9.87 -21.91
C SER A 367 -1.12 -9.60 -21.14
N ARG A 368 -1.06 -8.92 -19.98
CA ARG A 368 -2.24 -8.58 -19.17
C ARG A 368 -3.04 -7.40 -19.73
N LEU A 369 -2.44 -6.60 -20.62
CA LEU A 369 -3.00 -5.35 -21.13
C LEU A 369 -3.56 -5.48 -22.55
N ILE A 370 -3.17 -6.52 -23.27
CA ILE A 370 -3.57 -6.77 -24.66
C ILE A 370 -4.65 -7.86 -24.70
N ASP A 371 -5.38 -7.95 -25.82
CA ASP A 371 -6.39 -8.97 -26.06
C ASP A 371 -5.90 -10.40 -25.76
N GLN A 372 -6.86 -11.30 -25.54
CA GLN A 372 -6.55 -12.63 -25.03
C GLN A 372 -5.67 -13.45 -25.98
N VAL A 373 -5.79 -13.28 -27.30
CA VAL A 373 -5.05 -14.08 -28.29
C VAL A 373 -3.61 -13.60 -28.37
N LYS A 374 -3.38 -12.30 -28.62
CA LYS A 374 -2.02 -11.73 -28.67
C LYS A 374 -1.34 -11.81 -27.31
N GLY A 375 -2.10 -11.61 -26.23
CA GLY A 375 -1.60 -11.78 -24.87
C GLY A 375 -1.13 -13.20 -24.57
N LYS A 376 -1.81 -14.24 -25.07
CA LYS A 376 -1.34 -15.63 -24.95
C LYS A 376 -0.03 -15.86 -25.69
N ALA A 377 0.11 -15.32 -26.91
CA ALA A 377 1.35 -15.43 -27.68
C ALA A 377 2.54 -14.80 -26.93
N LEU A 378 2.36 -13.63 -26.34
CA LEU A 378 3.40 -12.97 -25.53
C LEU A 378 3.81 -13.76 -24.29
N ILE A 379 2.88 -14.48 -23.65
CA ILE A 379 3.22 -15.33 -22.49
C ILE A 379 4.06 -16.53 -22.94
N ILE A 380 3.69 -17.17 -24.04
CA ILE A 380 4.44 -18.31 -24.60
C ILE A 380 5.87 -17.87 -24.96
N GLU A 381 6.02 -16.69 -25.56
CA GLU A 381 7.35 -16.14 -25.85
C GLU A 381 8.13 -15.80 -24.58
N ALA A 382 7.48 -15.23 -23.57
CA ALA A 382 8.11 -14.98 -22.28
C ALA A 382 8.56 -16.27 -21.58
N GLU A 383 7.83 -17.37 -21.71
CA GLU A 383 8.25 -18.69 -21.22
C GLU A 383 9.50 -19.19 -21.93
N ALA A 384 9.55 -19.07 -23.27
CA ALA A 384 10.71 -19.47 -24.05
C ALA A 384 11.96 -18.69 -23.61
N LEU A 385 11.83 -17.38 -23.41
CA LEU A 385 12.90 -16.53 -22.89
C LEU A 385 13.25 -16.88 -21.43
N ALA A 386 12.27 -17.18 -20.57
CA ALA A 386 12.52 -17.53 -19.17
C ALA A 386 13.41 -18.79 -19.02
N LYS A 387 13.35 -19.72 -19.98
CA LYS A 387 14.19 -20.91 -20.02
C LYS A 387 15.66 -20.61 -20.33
N THR A 388 15.95 -19.51 -21.03
CA THR A 388 17.33 -19.11 -21.40
C THR A 388 17.97 -18.17 -20.36
N ILE A 389 17.16 -17.61 -19.45
CA ILE A 389 17.63 -16.72 -18.38
C ILE A 389 18.36 -17.51 -17.27
N GLN A 390 19.37 -16.90 -16.67
CA GLN A 390 20.11 -17.46 -15.54
C GLN A 390 19.19 -18.03 -14.44
N ARG A 391 19.59 -19.18 -13.90
CA ARG A 391 18.84 -19.98 -12.93
C ARG A 391 18.27 -19.17 -11.75
N GLN A 392 19.03 -18.23 -11.22
CA GLN A 392 18.62 -17.38 -10.09
C GLN A 392 17.41 -16.48 -10.37
N TRP A 393 17.17 -16.13 -11.64
CA TRP A 393 16.05 -15.29 -12.05
C TRP A 393 14.88 -16.08 -12.62
N ARG A 394 15.13 -17.31 -13.11
CA ARG A 394 14.11 -18.18 -13.71
C ARG A 394 12.91 -18.39 -12.79
N ALA A 395 13.12 -18.71 -11.51
CA ALA A 395 12.03 -18.91 -10.55
C ALA A 395 11.11 -17.68 -10.43
N LYS A 396 11.66 -16.47 -10.46
CA LYS A 396 10.87 -15.23 -10.43
C LYS A 396 10.04 -15.05 -11.71
N PHE A 397 10.59 -15.40 -12.86
CA PHE A 397 9.84 -15.35 -14.12
C PHE A 397 8.70 -16.36 -14.15
N GLU A 398 8.97 -17.61 -13.74
CA GLU A 398 7.95 -18.66 -13.63
C GLU A 398 6.82 -18.23 -12.69
N ILE A 399 7.12 -17.63 -11.53
CA ILE A 399 6.09 -17.07 -10.63
C ILE A 399 5.25 -15.98 -11.31
N LEU A 400 5.90 -15.07 -12.04
CA LEU A 400 5.19 -13.99 -12.73
C LEU A 400 4.28 -14.55 -13.84
N ILE A 401 4.73 -15.56 -14.57
CA ILE A 401 3.96 -16.30 -15.59
C ILE A 401 2.78 -17.04 -14.96
N THR A 402 3.02 -17.76 -13.85
CA THR A 402 2.00 -18.42 -13.04
C THR A 402 0.91 -17.44 -12.61
N LYS A 403 1.29 -16.26 -12.10
CA LYS A 403 0.35 -15.19 -11.74
C LYS A 403 -0.50 -14.71 -12.93
N VAL A 404 -0.01 -14.82 -14.17
CA VAL A 404 -0.81 -14.49 -15.37
C VAL A 404 -1.74 -15.63 -15.74
N TYR A 405 -1.23 -16.87 -15.83
CA TYR A 405 -2.05 -18.00 -16.21
C TYR A 405 -3.16 -18.26 -15.23
N ILE A 406 -2.92 -18.16 -13.93
CA ILE A 406 -3.98 -18.32 -12.93
C ILE A 406 -5.19 -17.41 -13.20
N LEU A 407 -4.98 -16.24 -13.81
CA LEU A 407 -6.06 -15.32 -14.20
C LEU A 407 -6.67 -15.62 -15.58
N LYS A 408 -5.95 -16.27 -16.49
CA LYS A 408 -6.35 -16.44 -17.90
C LYS A 408 -6.68 -17.88 -18.32
N ASP A 409 -6.05 -18.83 -17.68
CA ASP A 409 -6.05 -20.27 -17.93
C ASP A 409 -5.58 -20.99 -16.64
N PRO A 410 -6.49 -21.21 -15.66
CA PRO A 410 -6.14 -21.74 -14.34
C PRO A 410 -5.41 -23.08 -14.39
N MET A 411 -5.73 -23.94 -15.38
CA MET A 411 -5.08 -25.25 -15.56
C MET A 411 -3.61 -25.10 -15.91
N LYS A 412 -3.28 -24.27 -16.92
CA LYS A 412 -1.87 -23.90 -17.20
C LYS A 412 -1.22 -23.16 -16.03
N GLY A 413 -2.03 -22.49 -15.21
CA GLY A 413 -1.59 -21.86 -13.97
C GLY A 413 -0.97 -22.84 -12.99
N ILE A 414 -1.53 -24.05 -12.85
CA ILE A 414 -0.98 -25.11 -12.01
C ILE A 414 0.33 -25.62 -12.60
N GLU A 415 0.36 -25.96 -13.88
CA GLU A 415 1.57 -26.46 -14.56
C GLU A 415 2.73 -25.46 -14.44
N SER A 416 2.43 -24.16 -14.62
CA SER A 416 3.41 -23.10 -14.43
C SER A 416 3.85 -22.95 -12.96
N ALA A 417 2.95 -23.17 -12.00
CA ALA A 417 3.28 -23.19 -10.58
C ALA A 417 4.26 -24.33 -10.25
N GLU A 418 4.09 -25.51 -10.83
CA GLU A 418 5.02 -26.63 -10.64
C GLU A 418 6.42 -26.28 -11.14
N ARG A 419 6.53 -25.71 -12.35
CA ARG A 419 7.83 -25.22 -12.86
C ARG A 419 8.46 -24.16 -11.96
N ALA A 420 7.64 -23.29 -11.36
CA ALA A 420 8.11 -22.28 -10.40
C ALA A 420 8.63 -22.91 -9.10
N ILE A 421 7.96 -23.94 -8.58
CA ILE A 421 8.36 -24.70 -7.39
C ILE A 421 9.67 -25.43 -7.66
N GLU A 422 9.77 -26.15 -8.78
CA GLU A 422 10.99 -26.84 -9.20
C GLU A 422 12.16 -25.87 -9.34
N ALA A 423 11.94 -24.73 -9.99
CA ALA A 423 12.97 -23.70 -10.13
C ALA A 423 13.40 -23.14 -8.76
N ALA A 424 12.45 -22.85 -7.87
CA ALA A 424 12.73 -22.33 -6.52
C ALA A 424 13.46 -23.35 -5.64
N ALA A 425 13.16 -24.64 -5.76
CA ALA A 425 13.80 -25.71 -5.01
C ALA A 425 15.31 -25.82 -5.26
N THR A 426 15.79 -25.27 -6.37
CA THR A 426 17.21 -25.27 -6.73
C THR A 426 18.01 -24.09 -6.16
N LEU A 427 17.35 -23.20 -5.43
CA LEU A 427 17.95 -22.01 -4.84
C LEU A 427 18.25 -22.22 -3.35
N PRO A 428 19.20 -21.46 -2.77
CA PRO A 428 19.41 -21.50 -1.33
C PRO A 428 18.17 -21.05 -0.57
N ASP A 429 18.01 -21.54 0.67
CA ASP A 429 16.86 -21.29 1.54
C ASP A 429 16.46 -19.81 1.68
N SER A 430 17.46 -18.92 1.72
CA SER A 430 17.26 -17.46 1.79
C SER A 430 16.48 -16.88 0.60
N LEU A 431 16.52 -17.55 -0.56
CA LEU A 431 15.79 -17.19 -1.77
C LEU A 431 14.61 -18.13 -2.05
N LYS A 432 14.74 -19.42 -1.73
CA LYS A 432 13.72 -20.45 -1.95
C LYS A 432 12.42 -20.14 -1.22
N PHE A 433 12.45 -19.91 0.09
CA PHE A 433 11.23 -19.78 0.89
C PHE A 433 10.39 -18.53 0.55
N PRO A 434 10.98 -17.34 0.32
CA PRO A 434 10.23 -16.19 -0.18
C PRO A 434 9.54 -16.47 -1.53
N LEU A 435 10.20 -17.20 -2.43
CA LEU A 435 9.64 -17.54 -3.74
C LEU A 435 8.51 -18.56 -3.63
N LEU A 436 8.62 -19.57 -2.78
CA LEU A 436 7.54 -20.51 -2.49
C LEU A 436 6.33 -19.80 -1.86
N ALA A 437 6.55 -18.83 -0.97
CA ALA A 437 5.48 -18.00 -0.43
C ALA A 437 4.76 -17.20 -1.54
N GLU A 438 5.48 -16.68 -2.52
CA GLU A 438 4.88 -16.01 -3.68
C GLU A 438 4.11 -16.95 -4.62
N VAL A 439 4.54 -18.22 -4.77
CA VAL A 439 3.79 -19.24 -5.52
C VAL A 439 2.49 -19.58 -4.80
N ALA A 440 2.57 -19.85 -3.49
CA ALA A 440 1.39 -20.10 -2.65
C ALA A 440 0.40 -18.94 -2.73
N GLU A 441 0.89 -17.71 -2.63
CA GLU A 441 0.06 -16.52 -2.82
C GLU A 441 -0.67 -16.53 -4.17
N ALA A 442 0.02 -16.85 -5.27
CA ALA A 442 -0.58 -16.89 -6.59
C ALA A 442 -1.71 -17.92 -6.67
N LEU A 443 -1.52 -19.10 -6.06
CA LEU A 443 -2.47 -20.22 -6.05
C LEU A 443 -3.62 -20.05 -5.05
N SER A 444 -3.45 -19.20 -4.02
CA SER A 444 -4.37 -19.09 -2.88
C SER A 444 -5.85 -18.94 -3.25
N PHE A 445 -6.14 -18.25 -4.35
CA PHE A 445 -7.52 -17.98 -4.76
C PHE A 445 -8.14 -19.08 -5.62
N THR A 446 -7.37 -19.71 -6.52
CA THR A 446 -7.90 -20.68 -7.49
C THR A 446 -7.66 -22.13 -7.11
N HIS A 447 -6.61 -22.40 -6.32
CA HIS A 447 -6.16 -23.75 -5.96
C HIS A 447 -5.72 -23.79 -4.48
N PRO A 448 -6.65 -23.59 -3.52
CA PRO A 448 -6.32 -23.49 -2.10
C PRO A 448 -5.65 -24.76 -1.55
N ALA A 449 -6.03 -25.95 -2.03
CA ALA A 449 -5.39 -27.20 -1.64
C ALA A 449 -3.91 -27.24 -2.03
N ARG A 450 -3.58 -26.85 -3.28
CA ARG A 450 -2.18 -26.79 -3.73
C ARG A 450 -1.40 -25.67 -3.04
N CYS A 451 -2.05 -24.54 -2.76
CA CYS A 451 -1.48 -23.46 -1.94
C CYS A 451 -1.00 -23.98 -0.58
N MET A 452 -1.81 -24.78 0.13
CA MET A 452 -1.41 -25.36 1.43
C MET A 452 -0.22 -26.30 1.29
N GLN A 453 -0.22 -27.17 0.27
CA GLN A 453 0.93 -28.05 0.00
C GLN A 453 2.23 -27.27 -0.24
N VAL A 454 2.18 -26.15 -0.96
CA VAL A 454 3.34 -25.29 -1.19
C VAL A 454 3.80 -24.61 0.10
N LEU A 455 2.86 -24.18 0.95
CA LEU A 455 3.18 -23.57 2.26
C LEU A 455 3.85 -24.58 3.19
N ASP A 456 3.48 -25.85 3.12
CA ASP A 456 4.10 -26.92 3.92
C ASP A 456 5.56 -27.19 3.55
N MET A 457 5.97 -26.84 2.32
CA MET A 457 7.37 -26.89 1.86
C MET A 457 8.25 -25.77 2.44
N ILE A 458 7.67 -24.82 3.17
CA ILE A 458 8.42 -23.74 3.84
C ILE A 458 8.83 -24.23 5.22
N ASP A 459 10.08 -24.67 5.35
CA ASP A 459 10.59 -25.29 6.58
C ASP A 459 10.62 -24.35 7.79
N PRO A 460 11.07 -23.07 7.67
CA PRO A 460 11.09 -22.17 8.82
C PRO A 460 9.66 -21.87 9.28
N PRO A 461 9.25 -22.27 10.51
CA PRO A 461 7.88 -22.13 10.96
C PRO A 461 7.39 -20.67 10.95
N LEU A 462 8.30 -19.73 11.23
CA LEU A 462 8.01 -18.30 11.21
C LEU A 462 7.66 -17.81 9.79
N MET A 463 8.48 -18.15 8.79
CA MET A 463 8.22 -17.77 7.40
C MET A 463 6.96 -18.42 6.86
N ARG A 464 6.67 -19.67 7.28
CA ARG A 464 5.42 -20.34 6.92
C ARG A 464 4.20 -19.59 7.46
N VAL A 465 4.21 -19.19 8.73
CA VAL A 465 3.13 -18.41 9.35
C VAL A 465 2.97 -17.04 8.67
N GLU A 466 4.06 -16.36 8.35
CA GLU A 466 4.04 -15.09 7.60
C GLU A 466 3.42 -15.27 6.21
N ALA A 467 3.80 -16.32 5.48
CA ALA A 467 3.27 -16.64 4.16
C ALA A 467 1.78 -17.02 4.20
N ILE A 468 1.35 -17.80 5.19
CA ILE A 468 -0.08 -18.12 5.44
C ILE A 468 -0.85 -16.82 5.70
N SER A 469 -0.35 -15.98 6.62
CA SER A 469 -1.00 -14.73 7.00
C SER A 469 -1.17 -13.79 5.80
N LEU A 470 -0.14 -13.67 4.97
CA LEU A 470 -0.17 -12.86 3.75
C LEU A 470 -1.17 -13.41 2.72
N SER A 471 -1.23 -14.73 2.56
CA SER A 471 -2.16 -15.40 1.63
C SER A 471 -3.62 -15.18 2.06
N ILE A 472 -3.93 -15.36 3.35
CA ILE A 472 -5.25 -15.08 3.92
C ILE A 472 -5.62 -13.61 3.75
N TYR A 473 -4.69 -12.69 4.04
CA TYR A 473 -4.92 -11.25 3.89
C TYR A 473 -5.28 -10.88 2.44
N LYS A 474 -4.53 -11.39 1.45
CA LYS A 474 -4.78 -11.11 0.04
C LYS A 474 -6.08 -11.73 -0.45
N LEU A 475 -6.43 -12.92 0.05
CA LEU A 475 -7.70 -13.56 -0.23
C LEU A 475 -8.87 -12.72 0.30
N LYS A 476 -8.82 -12.29 1.57
CA LYS A 476 -9.81 -11.36 2.16
C LYS A 476 -9.96 -10.08 1.34
N LYS A 477 -8.83 -9.47 0.94
CA LYS A 477 -8.82 -8.25 0.12
C LYS A 477 -9.46 -8.45 -1.25
N ARG A 478 -9.26 -9.60 -1.90
CA ARG A 478 -9.91 -9.91 -3.19
C ARG A 478 -11.39 -10.17 -3.03
N VAL A 479 -11.79 -10.93 -2.00
CA VAL A 479 -13.21 -11.18 -1.71
C VAL A 479 -13.96 -9.87 -1.46
N SER A 480 -13.39 -8.95 -0.68
CA SER A 480 -14.00 -7.64 -0.45
C SER A 480 -14.08 -6.79 -1.72
N GLN A 481 -13.11 -6.87 -2.63
CA GLN A 481 -13.15 -6.20 -3.93
C GLN A 481 -14.24 -6.75 -4.86
N ILE A 482 -14.48 -8.07 -4.84
CA ILE A 482 -15.57 -8.71 -5.61
C ILE A 482 -16.93 -8.27 -5.06
N HIS A 483 -17.12 -8.31 -3.73
CA HIS A 483 -18.36 -7.87 -3.08
C HIS A 483 -18.67 -6.39 -3.29
N PHE A 484 -17.67 -5.55 -3.58
CA PHE A 484 -17.87 -4.12 -3.87
C PHE A 484 -18.15 -3.81 -5.35
N GLN A 485 -17.80 -4.72 -6.27
CA GLN A 485 -18.06 -4.56 -7.70
C GLN A 485 -19.41 -5.13 -8.12
N GLU A 486 -19.97 -6.07 -7.37
CA GLU A 486 -21.37 -6.45 -7.47
C GLU A 486 -22.24 -5.40 -6.79
N LYS A 487 -22.85 -4.48 -7.56
CA LYS A 487 -24.03 -3.75 -7.07
C LYS A 487 -25.04 -4.76 -6.53
N PRO A 488 -25.79 -4.47 -5.46
CA PRO A 488 -26.86 -5.34 -4.97
C PRO A 488 -28.03 -5.27 -5.96
N SER A 489 -27.91 -5.96 -7.08
CA SER A 489 -28.96 -6.15 -8.07
C SER A 489 -29.02 -7.60 -8.48
N LYS A 490 -29.34 -8.45 -7.50
CA LYS A 490 -30.35 -9.52 -7.56
C LYS A 490 -30.16 -10.40 -6.33
N LYS A 491 -31.17 -10.44 -5.47
CA LYS A 491 -31.36 -11.56 -4.54
C LYS A 491 -31.40 -12.83 -5.39
N ILE A 492 -30.44 -13.72 -5.20
CA ILE A 492 -30.59 -15.11 -5.59
C ILE A 492 -31.05 -15.82 -4.33
N TYR A 493 -32.24 -16.42 -4.41
CA TYR A 493 -32.87 -17.25 -3.39
C TYR A 493 -32.07 -18.53 -3.14
#